data_AF-A0AAV7NKN2-F1
#
_entry.id   AF-A0AAV7NKN2-F1
#
_cell.length_a   1.000
_cell.length_b   1.000
_cell.length_c   1.000
_cell.angle_alpha   90.00
_cell.angle_beta   90.00
_cell.angle_gamma   90.00
#
_symmetry.space_group_name_H-M   'P 1'
#
loop_
_entity.id
_entity.type
_entity.pdbx_description
1 polymer ?
#
loop_
_entity_poly.entity_id
_entity_poly.type
_entity_poly.pdbx_seq_one_letter_code
_entity_poly.pdbx_strand_id
1 'polypeptide(L)'
;YWEKEVQIAQTEARKPFLSRAIIRCFWKPYSVLGLCTFLEEGFKVVQPIFLRNIIIHFEQSDPSNKSSMINAYINAAALSICTLVLAVLHHLYYYQVLRTGMKLRVAMCHMIYRKALRLSNTAMGKTTTGQIVNLLSNDVNKFDQVTIFLHFLWAGPLQAIAVTALLWMEIGPSCLAGMGVLIILMPLQTWLGKLFTSLRSKTAALTDTRIRTMNEVISGMRIIKMYAWEQSFTDLVNEIRRHEIAKILRSSYLRGINVSSFFVSSKIIVFVTFTTYVLLGNVISASRVFVAVSLYGAVRLTVTLFFPSAIEKVAEAVISIRRIKNFLLLDEVSKPKKEWHDEKEEAPLVFMQGLTCYWDKVSSECSVAENGWGERRGKQR
;
A
#
# COMPACT_ATOMS: atom_id res chain seq x y z
N TYR A 1 9.97 -4.05 -21.17
CA TYR A 1 8.71 -3.26 -21.17
C TYR A 1 8.96 -1.77 -20.99
N TRP A 2 9.70 -1.33 -19.96
CA TRP A 2 10.02 0.08 -19.76
C TRP A 2 10.72 0.73 -20.97
N GLU A 3 11.79 0.11 -21.48
CA GLU A 3 12.50 0.61 -22.68
C GLU A 3 11.58 0.77 -23.90
N LYS A 4 10.70 -0.21 -24.14
CA LYS A 4 9.68 -0.13 -25.20
C LYS A 4 8.72 1.05 -25.01
N GLU A 5 8.29 1.31 -23.77
CA GLU A 5 7.43 2.46 -23.46
C GLU A 5 8.17 3.80 -23.66
N VAL A 6 9.46 3.86 -23.34
CA VAL A 6 10.30 5.04 -23.61
C VAL A 6 10.41 5.29 -25.12
N GLN A 7 10.67 4.26 -25.92
CA GLN A 7 10.71 4.37 -27.38
C GLN A 7 9.38 4.83 -27.97
N ILE A 8 8.26 4.22 -27.56
CA ILE A 8 6.91 4.62 -28.01
C ILE A 8 6.61 6.07 -27.60
N ALA A 9 6.99 6.47 -26.39
CA ALA A 9 6.77 7.83 -25.93
C ALA A 9 7.59 8.87 -26.73
N GLN A 10 8.80 8.50 -27.17
CA GLN A 10 9.61 9.32 -28.06
C GLN A 10 8.97 9.47 -29.44
N THR A 11 8.47 8.38 -30.04
CA THR A 11 7.78 8.44 -31.35
C THR A 11 6.47 9.22 -31.29
N GLU A 12 5.75 9.15 -30.17
CA GLU A 12 4.48 9.86 -29.95
C GLU A 12 4.66 11.26 -29.34
N ALA A 13 5.89 11.78 -29.24
CA ALA A 13 6.24 13.08 -28.66
C ALA A 13 5.60 13.36 -27.28
N ARG A 14 5.49 12.32 -26.43
CA ARG A 14 4.89 12.41 -25.09
C ARG A 14 5.84 11.96 -24.00
N LYS A 15 5.50 12.25 -22.74
CA LYS A 15 6.26 11.72 -21.58
C LYS A 15 5.92 10.23 -21.37
N PRO A 16 6.91 9.36 -21.10
CA PRO A 16 6.67 7.95 -20.85
C PRO A 16 5.97 7.70 -19.50
N PHE A 17 5.12 6.67 -19.45
CA PHE A 17 4.39 6.30 -18.23
C PHE A 17 4.87 4.96 -17.68
N LEU A 18 5.52 4.99 -16.51
CA LEU A 18 5.98 3.77 -15.85
C LEU A 18 4.81 2.85 -15.45
N SER A 19 3.66 3.41 -15.10
CA SER A 19 2.43 2.64 -14.83
C SER A 19 2.02 1.76 -16.01
N ARG A 20 2.12 2.23 -17.26
CA ARG A 20 1.80 1.43 -18.45
C ARG A 20 2.74 0.23 -18.60
N ALA A 21 4.03 0.41 -18.34
CA ALA A 21 5.01 -0.67 -18.38
C ALA A 21 4.72 -1.74 -17.29
N ILE A 22 4.37 -1.31 -16.08
CA ILE A 22 3.97 -2.19 -14.98
C ILE A 22 2.70 -2.97 -15.34
N ILE A 23 1.65 -2.27 -15.79
CA ILE A 23 0.37 -2.86 -16.17
C ILE A 23 0.60 -3.89 -17.28
N ARG A 24 1.30 -3.55 -18.38
CA ARG A 24 1.57 -4.50 -19.47
C ARG A 24 2.29 -5.77 -19.02
N CYS A 25 3.15 -5.69 -18.01
CA CYS A 25 3.91 -6.83 -17.50
C CYS A 25 3.08 -7.72 -16.56
N PHE A 26 2.24 -7.13 -15.70
CA PHE A 26 1.59 -7.85 -14.60
C PHE A 26 0.07 -7.98 -14.70
N TRP A 27 -0.61 -7.29 -15.63
CA TRP A 27 -2.07 -7.26 -15.66
C TRP A 27 -2.72 -8.62 -15.88
N LYS A 28 -2.19 -9.48 -16.77
CA LYS A 28 -2.76 -10.80 -17.06
C LYS A 28 -2.79 -11.73 -15.84
N PRO A 29 -1.65 -12.01 -15.16
CA PRO A 29 -1.69 -12.86 -13.98
C PRO A 29 -2.47 -12.21 -12.83
N TYR A 30 -2.44 -10.88 -12.72
CA TYR A 30 -3.13 -10.17 -11.65
C TYR A 30 -4.66 -10.10 -11.87
N SER A 31 -5.14 -9.99 -13.12
CA SER A 31 -6.58 -9.94 -13.41
C SER A 31 -7.29 -11.26 -13.06
N VAL A 32 -6.60 -12.40 -13.20
CA VAL A 32 -7.13 -13.71 -12.77
C VAL A 32 -7.39 -13.73 -11.26
N LEU A 33 -6.54 -13.06 -10.47
CA LEU A 33 -6.75 -12.93 -9.02
C LEU A 33 -7.99 -12.11 -8.69
N GLY A 34 -8.37 -11.18 -9.57
CA GLY A 34 -9.61 -10.42 -9.44
C GLY A 34 -10.86 -11.30 -9.51
N LEU A 35 -10.84 -12.37 -10.31
CA LEU A 35 -11.94 -13.34 -10.33
C LEU A 35 -12.02 -14.08 -8.99
N CYS A 36 -10.87 -14.45 -8.39
CA CYS A 36 -10.85 -15.05 -7.05
C CYS A 36 -11.42 -14.10 -6.00
N THR A 37 -11.09 -12.80 -6.05
CA THR A 37 -11.69 -11.79 -5.16
C THR A 37 -13.19 -11.66 -5.37
N PHE A 38 -13.65 -11.65 -6.63
CA PHE A 38 -15.08 -11.61 -6.94
C PHE A 38 -15.83 -12.80 -6.34
N LEU A 39 -15.29 -14.02 -6.50
CA LEU A 39 -15.86 -15.23 -5.93
C LEU A 39 -15.83 -15.21 -4.40
N GLU A 40 -14.72 -14.77 -3.79
CA GLU A 40 -14.58 -14.65 -2.34
C GLU A 40 -15.65 -13.70 -1.76
N GLU A 41 -15.78 -12.50 -2.31
CA GLU A 41 -16.78 -11.53 -1.86
C GLU A 41 -18.20 -12.00 -2.16
N GLY A 42 -18.42 -12.67 -3.29
CA GLY A 42 -19.71 -13.30 -3.62
C GLY A 42 -20.12 -14.34 -2.58
N PHE A 43 -19.23 -15.25 -2.19
CA PHE A 43 -19.51 -16.27 -1.18
C PHE A 43 -19.82 -15.65 0.20
N LYS A 44 -19.10 -14.60 0.62
CA LYS A 44 -19.41 -13.87 1.87
C LYS A 44 -20.82 -13.29 1.88
N VAL A 45 -21.33 -12.86 0.72
CA VAL A 45 -22.67 -12.29 0.57
C VAL A 45 -23.75 -13.37 0.50
N VAL A 46 -23.45 -14.54 -0.07
CA VAL A 46 -24.40 -15.66 -0.19
C VAL A 46 -24.55 -16.46 1.10
N GLN A 47 -23.50 -16.60 1.92
CA GLN A 47 -23.53 -17.37 3.19
C GLN A 47 -24.72 -17.04 4.11
N PRO A 48 -25.07 -15.77 4.37
CA PRO A 48 -26.23 -15.41 5.18
C PRO A 48 -27.56 -15.96 4.67
N ILE A 49 -27.71 -16.17 3.35
CA ILE A 49 -28.94 -16.70 2.75
C ILE A 49 -29.13 -18.18 3.10
N PHE A 50 -28.06 -18.98 3.09
CA PHE A 50 -28.14 -20.37 3.54
C PHE A 50 -28.49 -20.44 5.03
N LEU A 51 -27.88 -19.58 5.84
CA LEU A 51 -28.19 -19.48 7.27
C LEU A 51 -29.66 -19.10 7.51
N ARG A 52 -30.19 -18.16 6.71
CA ARG A 52 -31.60 -17.76 6.74
C ARG A 52 -32.54 -18.96 6.59
N ASN A 53 -32.31 -19.78 5.58
CA ASN A 53 -33.17 -20.91 5.25
C ASN A 53 -33.17 -21.96 6.36
N ILE A 54 -32.03 -22.15 7.02
CA ILE A 54 -31.92 -23.02 8.21
C ILE A 54 -32.74 -22.44 9.36
N ILE A 55 -32.66 -21.14 9.61
CA ILE A 55 -33.44 -20.50 10.70
C ILE A 55 -34.94 -20.57 10.43
N ILE A 56 -35.38 -20.33 9.19
CA ILE A 56 -36.80 -20.44 8.81
C ILE A 56 -37.33 -21.84 9.04
N HIS A 57 -36.54 -22.88 8.76
CA HIS A 57 -36.92 -24.25 9.06
C HIS A 57 -37.25 -24.43 10.56
N PHE A 58 -36.44 -23.85 11.47
CA PHE A 58 -36.70 -23.89 12.91
C PHE A 58 -37.86 -22.99 13.37
N GLU A 59 -38.08 -21.84 12.71
CA GLU A 59 -39.22 -20.95 13.00
C GLU A 59 -40.57 -21.57 12.60
N GLN A 60 -40.60 -22.38 11.54
CA GLN A 60 -41.82 -22.93 10.93
C GLN A 60 -41.92 -24.47 11.05
N SER A 61 -41.20 -25.08 11.99
CA SER A 61 -41.06 -26.53 12.11
C SER A 61 -42.41 -27.24 12.30
N ASP A 62 -42.96 -27.81 11.22
CA ASP A 62 -43.99 -28.85 11.26
C ASP A 62 -43.28 -30.23 11.18
N PRO A 63 -43.38 -31.08 12.23
CA PRO A 63 -42.71 -32.38 12.29
C PRO A 63 -43.04 -33.33 11.14
N SER A 64 -44.15 -33.09 10.43
CA SER A 64 -44.64 -33.95 9.35
C SER A 64 -43.95 -33.72 7.99
N ASN A 65 -43.24 -32.60 7.80
CA ASN A 65 -42.74 -32.19 6.49
C ASN A 65 -41.29 -32.63 6.23
N LYS A 66 -41.12 -33.88 5.76
CA LYS A 66 -39.81 -34.44 5.37
C LYS A 66 -39.04 -33.60 4.34
N SER A 67 -39.74 -32.90 3.44
CA SER A 67 -39.11 -32.05 2.42
C SER A 67 -38.39 -30.84 3.04
N SER A 68 -38.99 -30.25 4.07
CA SER A 68 -38.40 -29.13 4.82
C SER A 68 -37.09 -29.54 5.51
N MET A 69 -37.07 -30.75 6.09
CA MET A 69 -35.88 -31.29 6.76
C MET A 69 -34.72 -31.54 5.78
N ILE A 70 -35.00 -32.12 4.60
CA ILE A 70 -34.00 -32.33 3.55
C ILE A 70 -33.42 -30.99 3.08
N ASN A 71 -34.27 -29.99 2.85
CA ASN A 71 -33.82 -28.65 2.46
C ASN A 71 -32.92 -28.02 3.53
N ALA A 72 -33.23 -28.18 4.82
CA ALA A 72 -32.38 -27.69 5.90
C ALA A 72 -30.98 -28.36 5.89
N TYR A 73 -30.91 -29.68 5.70
CA TYR A 73 -29.63 -30.38 5.57
C TYR A 73 -28.83 -29.96 4.33
N ILE A 74 -29.49 -29.74 3.19
CA ILE A 74 -28.84 -29.24 1.97
C ILE A 74 -28.26 -27.83 2.21
N ASN A 75 -29.03 -26.93 2.82
CA ASN A 75 -28.56 -25.57 3.15
C ASN A 75 -27.40 -25.61 4.16
N ALA A 76 -27.44 -26.50 5.15
CA ALA A 76 -26.35 -26.68 6.11
C ALA A 76 -25.07 -27.21 5.43
N ALA A 77 -25.19 -28.23 4.57
CA ALA A 77 -24.06 -28.74 3.79
C ALA A 77 -23.50 -27.66 2.84
N ALA A 78 -24.36 -26.91 2.16
CA ALA A 78 -23.97 -25.81 1.29
C ALA A 78 -23.23 -24.71 2.08
N LEU A 79 -23.71 -24.35 3.27
CA LEU A 79 -23.05 -23.39 4.15
C LEU A 79 -21.65 -23.88 4.56
N SER A 80 -21.51 -25.14 4.98
CA SER A 80 -20.22 -25.75 5.36
C SER A 80 -19.23 -25.84 4.19
N ILE A 81 -19.70 -26.20 3.00
CA ILE A 81 -18.86 -26.23 1.80
C ILE A 81 -18.44 -24.80 1.42
N CYS A 82 -19.38 -23.86 1.48
CA CYS A 82 -19.12 -22.46 1.16
C CYS A 82 -18.08 -21.84 2.11
N THR A 83 -18.13 -22.13 3.41
CA THR A 83 -17.12 -21.65 4.37
C THR A 83 -15.75 -22.26 4.13
N LEU A 84 -15.67 -23.56 3.79
CA LEU A 84 -14.41 -24.22 3.44
C LEU A 84 -13.80 -23.63 2.15
N VAL A 85 -14.61 -23.49 1.09
CA VAL A 85 -14.17 -22.89 -0.17
C VAL A 85 -13.71 -21.46 0.04
N LEU A 86 -14.44 -20.68 0.83
CA LEU A 86 -14.06 -19.30 1.17
C LEU A 86 -12.67 -19.26 1.85
N ALA A 87 -12.43 -20.12 2.84
CA ALA A 87 -11.16 -20.17 3.55
C ALA A 87 -9.99 -20.51 2.60
N VAL A 88 -10.17 -21.51 1.74
CA VAL A 88 -9.16 -21.91 0.75
C VAL A 88 -8.91 -20.80 -0.27
N LEU A 89 -9.98 -20.23 -0.85
CA LEU A 89 -9.87 -19.13 -1.82
C LEU A 89 -9.17 -17.91 -1.22
N HIS A 90 -9.52 -17.54 0.02
CA HIS A 90 -8.92 -16.40 0.71
C HIS A 90 -7.40 -16.56 0.85
N HIS A 91 -6.94 -17.71 1.34
CA HIS A 91 -5.51 -17.95 1.52
C HIS A 91 -4.76 -18.06 0.19
N LEU A 92 -5.34 -18.71 -0.81
CA LEU A 92 -4.75 -18.79 -2.16
C LEU A 92 -4.65 -17.41 -2.81
N TYR A 93 -5.72 -16.61 -2.74
CA TYR A 93 -5.74 -15.23 -3.21
C TYR A 93 -4.64 -14.41 -2.52
N TYR A 94 -4.63 -14.40 -1.19
CA TYR A 94 -3.69 -13.59 -0.40
C TYR A 94 -2.23 -13.96 -0.70
N TYR A 95 -1.92 -15.26 -0.79
CA TYR A 95 -0.60 -15.74 -1.16
C TYR A 95 -0.15 -15.26 -2.55
N GLN A 96 -1.01 -15.40 -3.57
CA GLN A 96 -0.64 -15.02 -4.94
C GLN A 96 -0.50 -13.50 -5.12
N VAL A 97 -1.31 -12.74 -4.42
CA VAL A 97 -1.23 -11.28 -4.43
C VAL A 97 0.06 -10.80 -3.77
N LEU A 98 0.42 -11.33 -2.61
CA LEU A 98 1.70 -11.05 -1.95
C LEU A 98 2.88 -11.40 -2.86
N ARG A 99 2.83 -12.56 -3.51
CA ARG A 99 3.87 -13.01 -4.45
C ARG A 99 3.98 -12.09 -5.67
N THR A 100 2.88 -11.55 -6.17
CA THR A 100 2.88 -10.60 -7.28
C THR A 100 3.48 -9.26 -6.86
N GLY A 101 3.14 -8.76 -5.67
CA GLY A 101 3.77 -7.59 -5.05
C GLY A 101 5.30 -7.74 -4.97
N MET A 102 5.76 -8.87 -4.40
CA MET A 102 7.20 -9.15 -4.26
C MET A 102 7.92 -9.18 -5.61
N LYS A 103 7.33 -9.80 -6.65
CA LYS A 103 7.91 -9.82 -8.00
C LYS A 103 8.03 -8.42 -8.58
N LEU A 104 6.99 -7.58 -8.40
CA LEU A 104 7.00 -6.20 -8.82
C LEU A 104 8.10 -5.42 -8.09
N ARG A 105 8.23 -5.58 -6.77
CA ARG A 105 9.31 -4.98 -5.97
C ARG A 105 10.69 -5.35 -6.49
N VAL A 106 10.97 -6.64 -6.67
CA VAL A 106 12.28 -7.11 -7.16
C VAL A 106 12.61 -6.55 -8.55
N ALA A 107 11.62 -6.52 -9.45
CA ALA A 107 11.79 -5.94 -10.78
C ALA A 107 12.12 -4.44 -10.73
N MET A 108 11.43 -3.68 -9.86
CA MET A 108 11.68 -2.26 -9.68
C MET A 108 13.06 -1.98 -9.05
N CYS A 109 13.45 -2.75 -8.02
CA CYS A 109 14.79 -2.66 -7.44
C CYS A 109 15.87 -2.92 -8.49
N HIS A 110 15.70 -3.96 -9.32
CA HIS A 110 16.62 -4.27 -10.40
C HIS A 110 16.74 -3.12 -11.42
N MET A 111 15.62 -2.51 -11.82
CA MET A 111 15.61 -1.39 -12.74
C MET A 111 16.30 -0.15 -12.15
N ILE A 112 16.02 0.19 -10.89
CA ILE A 112 16.65 1.32 -10.19
C ILE A 112 18.16 1.09 -10.08
N TYR A 113 18.58 -0.11 -9.68
CA TYR A 113 19.99 -0.47 -9.55
C TYR A 113 20.72 -0.39 -10.90
N ARG A 114 20.15 -0.97 -11.98
CA ARG A 114 20.73 -0.87 -13.32
C ARG A 114 20.81 0.55 -13.84
N LYS A 115 19.84 1.40 -13.52
CA LYS A 115 19.86 2.83 -13.87
C LYS A 115 20.97 3.55 -13.11
N ALA A 116 21.09 3.31 -11.80
CA ALA A 116 22.10 3.95 -10.95
C ALA A 116 23.53 3.72 -11.48
N LEU A 117 23.82 2.51 -11.98
CA LEU A 117 25.12 2.16 -12.57
C LEU A 117 25.41 2.80 -13.93
N ARG A 118 24.43 3.47 -14.55
CA ARG A 118 24.55 4.08 -15.89
C ARG A 118 24.38 5.59 -15.89
N LEU A 119 24.11 6.21 -14.74
CA LEU A 119 23.91 7.66 -14.64
C LEU A 119 25.16 8.42 -15.05
N SER A 120 24.99 9.52 -15.79
CA SER A 120 26.07 10.46 -16.04
C SER A 120 26.52 11.18 -14.76
N ASN A 121 27.74 11.70 -14.71
CA ASN A 121 28.23 12.47 -13.56
C ASN A 121 27.34 13.70 -13.28
N THR A 122 26.86 14.38 -14.32
CA THR A 122 25.90 15.50 -14.21
C THR A 122 24.56 15.07 -13.65
N ALA A 123 24.06 13.89 -14.01
CA ALA A 123 22.84 13.34 -13.45
C ALA A 123 23.02 12.86 -12.01
N MET A 124 24.20 12.33 -11.67
CA MET A 124 24.56 11.96 -10.30
C MET A 124 24.60 13.20 -9.38
N GLY A 125 24.98 14.38 -9.89
CA GLY A 125 24.85 15.64 -9.16
C GLY A 125 23.39 16.05 -8.85
N LYS A 126 22.42 15.59 -9.65
CA LYS A 126 20.98 15.87 -9.46
C LYS A 126 20.28 14.88 -8.52
N THR A 127 20.91 13.76 -8.15
CA THR A 127 20.34 12.74 -7.28
C THR A 127 21.33 12.29 -6.22
N THR A 128 20.99 12.42 -4.93
CA THR A 128 21.90 11.97 -3.87
C THR A 128 21.83 10.46 -3.65
N THR A 129 22.89 9.86 -3.12
CA THR A 129 22.88 8.45 -2.69
C THR A 129 21.74 8.17 -1.71
N GLY A 130 21.44 9.11 -0.82
CA GLY A 130 20.30 9.01 0.11
C GLY A 130 18.95 8.95 -0.59
N GLN A 131 18.75 9.69 -1.68
CA GLN A 131 17.52 9.62 -2.48
C GLN A 131 17.38 8.25 -3.16
N ILE A 132 18.47 7.69 -3.69
CA ILE A 132 18.46 6.35 -4.31
C ILE A 132 18.12 5.28 -3.26
N VAL A 133 18.72 5.36 -2.07
CA VAL A 133 18.42 4.46 -0.96
C VAL A 133 16.95 4.57 -0.54
N ASN A 134 16.40 5.78 -0.45
CA ASN A 134 14.97 5.98 -0.12
C ASN A 134 14.03 5.40 -1.19
N LEU A 135 14.39 5.49 -2.47
CA LEU A 135 13.63 4.82 -3.53
C LEU A 135 13.60 3.30 -3.30
N LEU A 136 14.76 2.70 -3.05
CA LEU A 136 14.89 1.25 -2.82
C LEU A 136 14.25 0.76 -1.52
N SER A 137 14.29 1.56 -0.45
CA SER A 137 13.83 1.16 0.89
C SER A 137 12.39 1.54 1.20
N ASN A 138 11.84 2.60 0.60
CA ASN A 138 10.50 3.10 0.91
C ASN A 138 9.57 3.00 -0.30
N ASP A 139 9.96 3.57 -1.44
CA ASP A 139 9.08 3.66 -2.61
C ASP A 139 8.73 2.29 -3.20
N VAL A 140 9.71 1.39 -3.30
CA VAL A 140 9.44 0.07 -3.86
C VAL A 140 8.57 -0.80 -2.93
N ASN A 141 8.66 -0.62 -1.62
CA ASN A 141 7.82 -1.37 -0.66
C ASN A 141 6.33 -1.01 -0.75
N LYS A 142 5.97 0.13 -1.35
CA LYS A 142 4.57 0.48 -1.62
C LYS A 142 3.90 -0.48 -2.60
N PHE A 143 4.67 -1.13 -3.47
CA PHE A 143 4.13 -2.10 -4.43
C PHE A 143 3.62 -3.38 -3.77
N ASP A 144 4.25 -3.84 -2.69
CA ASP A 144 3.77 -5.01 -1.93
C ASP A 144 2.40 -4.74 -1.31
N GLN A 145 2.22 -3.51 -0.78
CA GLN A 145 1.00 -3.09 -0.10
C GLN A 145 -0.14 -2.84 -1.10
N VAL A 146 0.12 -2.11 -2.19
CA VAL A 146 -0.95 -1.76 -3.15
C VAL A 146 -1.53 -3.01 -3.80
N THR A 147 -0.71 -4.04 -4.08
CA THR A 147 -1.21 -5.27 -4.69
C THR A 147 -2.23 -5.98 -3.81
N ILE A 148 -2.11 -5.90 -2.47
CA ILE A 148 -3.07 -6.53 -1.54
C ILE A 148 -4.45 -5.89 -1.66
N PHE A 149 -4.50 -4.57 -1.80
CA PHE A 149 -5.75 -3.81 -1.68
C PHE A 149 -6.40 -3.43 -3.01
N LEU A 150 -5.67 -3.47 -4.14
CA LEU A 150 -6.12 -2.88 -5.41
C LEU A 150 -7.46 -3.46 -5.92
N HIS A 151 -7.73 -4.76 -5.73
CA HIS A 151 -9.02 -5.34 -6.15
C HIS A 151 -10.21 -4.84 -5.34
N PHE A 152 -10.01 -4.36 -4.11
CA PHE A 152 -11.09 -3.81 -3.29
C PHE A 152 -11.61 -2.45 -3.79
N LEU A 153 -10.91 -1.76 -4.70
CA LEU A 153 -11.41 -0.53 -5.32
C LEU A 153 -12.70 -0.76 -6.13
N TRP A 154 -12.82 -1.91 -6.81
CA TRP A 154 -14.03 -2.27 -7.55
C TRP A 154 -14.88 -3.27 -6.78
N ALA A 155 -14.27 -4.21 -6.05
CA ALA A 155 -15.02 -5.21 -5.29
C ALA A 155 -15.79 -4.58 -4.11
N GLY A 156 -15.24 -3.55 -3.46
CA GLY A 156 -15.90 -2.87 -2.35
C GLY A 156 -17.22 -2.21 -2.72
N PRO A 157 -17.26 -1.31 -3.72
CA PRO A 157 -18.51 -0.71 -4.20
C PRO A 157 -19.51 -1.75 -4.72
N LEU A 158 -19.03 -2.76 -5.46
CA LEU A 158 -19.89 -3.83 -5.98
C LEU A 158 -20.54 -4.65 -4.85
N GLN A 159 -19.76 -5.03 -3.83
CA GLN A 159 -20.26 -5.73 -2.66
C GLN A 159 -21.24 -4.86 -1.87
N ALA A 160 -20.97 -3.56 -1.72
CA ALA A 160 -21.89 -2.65 -1.03
C ALA A 160 -23.25 -2.57 -1.73
N ILE A 161 -23.26 -2.50 -3.07
CA ILE A 161 -24.49 -2.51 -3.87
C ILE A 161 -25.23 -3.85 -3.69
N ALA A 162 -24.52 -4.98 -3.84
CA ALA A 162 -25.12 -6.31 -3.70
C ALA A 162 -25.73 -6.55 -2.31
N VAL A 163 -24.99 -6.18 -1.25
CA VAL A 163 -25.47 -6.29 0.14
C VAL A 163 -26.67 -5.38 0.38
N THR A 164 -26.64 -4.14 -0.13
CA THR A 164 -27.77 -3.21 0.01
C THR A 164 -29.03 -3.77 -0.68
N ALA A 165 -28.88 -4.34 -1.88
CA ALA A 165 -30.00 -4.97 -2.59
C ALA A 165 -30.60 -6.14 -1.82
N LEU A 166 -29.76 -7.04 -1.28
CA LEU A 166 -30.24 -8.16 -0.46
C LEU A 166 -30.88 -7.72 0.84
N LEU A 167 -30.29 -6.72 1.52
CA LEU A 167 -30.91 -6.14 2.72
C LEU A 167 -32.25 -5.48 2.39
N TRP A 168 -32.37 -4.80 1.26
CA TRP A 168 -33.64 -4.22 0.82
C TRP A 168 -34.71 -5.29 0.61
N MET A 169 -34.35 -6.45 0.04
CA MET A 169 -35.27 -7.57 -0.12
C MET A 169 -35.74 -8.17 1.22
N GLU A 170 -34.88 -8.17 2.26
CA GLU A 170 -35.20 -8.79 3.55
C GLU A 170 -35.91 -7.87 4.55
N ILE A 171 -35.49 -6.61 4.65
CA ILE A 171 -35.95 -5.64 5.66
C ILE A 171 -36.45 -4.32 5.05
N GLY A 172 -36.56 -4.25 3.73
CA GLY A 172 -37.13 -3.09 3.03
C GLY A 172 -36.30 -1.81 3.21
N PRO A 173 -36.94 -0.63 3.17
CA PRO A 173 -36.26 0.67 3.26
C PRO A 173 -35.48 0.91 4.55
N SER A 174 -35.75 0.14 5.61
CA SER A 174 -35.02 0.26 6.89
C SER A 174 -33.51 -0.01 6.75
N CYS A 175 -33.08 -0.75 5.71
CA CYS A 175 -31.67 -0.99 5.44
C CYS A 175 -30.88 0.29 5.12
N LEU A 176 -31.52 1.32 4.57
CA LEU A 176 -30.87 2.57 4.25
C LEU A 176 -30.41 3.32 5.51
N ALA A 177 -31.13 3.18 6.62
CA ALA A 177 -30.74 3.81 7.89
C ALA A 177 -29.41 3.22 8.39
N GLY A 178 -29.27 1.89 8.36
CA GLY A 178 -28.01 1.22 8.73
C GLY A 178 -26.87 1.51 7.75
N MET A 179 -27.16 1.56 6.45
CA MET A 179 -26.17 1.95 5.44
C MET A 179 -25.72 3.41 5.60
N GLY A 180 -26.63 4.32 5.95
CA GLY A 180 -26.31 5.70 6.28
C GLY A 180 -25.33 5.81 7.45
N VAL A 181 -25.55 5.03 8.52
CA VAL A 181 -24.61 4.94 9.64
C VAL A 181 -23.23 4.43 9.17
N LEU A 182 -23.19 3.37 8.35
CA LEU A 182 -21.93 2.86 7.79
C LEU A 182 -21.15 3.92 7.01
N ILE A 183 -21.85 4.65 6.14
CA ILE A 183 -21.26 5.70 5.30
C ILE A 183 -20.73 6.85 6.16
N ILE A 184 -21.43 7.24 7.24
CA ILE A 184 -20.97 8.30 8.17
C ILE A 184 -19.77 7.83 9.02
N LEU A 185 -19.75 6.56 9.42
CA LEU A 185 -18.67 6.02 10.24
C LEU A 185 -17.36 5.84 9.46
N MET A 186 -17.41 5.59 8.15
CA MET A 186 -16.22 5.47 7.30
C MET A 186 -15.29 6.72 7.34
N PRO A 187 -15.76 7.96 7.03
CA PRO A 187 -14.90 9.14 7.11
C PRO A 187 -14.50 9.46 8.54
N LEU A 188 -15.37 9.22 9.53
CA LEU A 188 -15.05 9.43 10.94
C LEU A 188 -13.88 8.53 11.40
N GLN A 189 -13.93 7.23 11.09
CA GLN A 189 -12.86 6.28 11.40
C GLN A 189 -11.56 6.61 10.65
N THR A 190 -11.67 7.00 9.38
CA THR A 190 -10.52 7.43 8.58
C THR A 190 -9.86 8.68 9.16
N TRP A 191 -10.67 9.65 9.60
CA TRP A 191 -10.20 10.87 10.23
C TRP A 191 -9.51 10.59 11.58
N LEU A 192 -10.11 9.77 12.45
CA LEU A 192 -9.50 9.32 13.71
C LEU A 192 -8.18 8.58 13.46
N GLY A 193 -8.12 7.74 12.42
CA GLY A 193 -6.89 7.03 12.01
C GLY A 193 -5.77 7.96 11.55
N LYS A 194 -6.11 9.01 10.78
CA LYS A 194 -5.14 10.05 10.36
C LYS A 194 -4.63 10.85 11.55
N LEU A 195 -5.53 11.25 12.47
CA LEU A 195 -5.15 11.96 13.68
C LEU A 195 -4.22 11.11 14.57
N PHE A 196 -4.55 9.83 14.74
CA PHE A 196 -3.68 8.86 15.43
C PHE A 196 -2.28 8.79 14.79
N THR A 197 -2.21 8.68 13.46
CA THR A 197 -0.94 8.63 12.74
C THR A 197 -0.12 9.92 12.90
N SER A 198 -0.77 11.08 12.89
CA SER A 198 -0.11 12.36 13.15
C SER A 198 0.48 12.44 14.56
N LEU A 199 -0.27 12.04 15.60
CA LEU A 199 0.25 12.01 16.97
C LEU A 199 1.40 11.02 17.12
N ARG A 200 1.31 9.84 16.51
CA ARG A 200 2.38 8.85 16.52
C ARG A 200 3.67 9.38 15.88
N SER A 201 3.58 10.18 14.82
CA SER A 201 4.74 10.86 14.24
C SER A 201 5.37 11.86 15.21
N LYS A 202 4.55 12.64 15.94
CA LYS A 202 5.05 13.56 16.98
C LYS A 202 5.71 12.81 18.15
N THR A 203 5.16 11.66 18.55
CA THR A 203 5.78 10.79 19.55
C THR A 203 7.15 10.31 19.08
N ALA A 204 7.26 9.83 17.84
CA ALA A 204 8.53 9.36 17.28
C ALA A 204 9.61 10.46 17.30
N ALA A 205 9.27 11.69 16.94
CA ALA A 205 10.21 12.81 16.98
C ALA A 205 10.74 13.13 18.40
N LEU A 206 9.90 12.99 19.43
CA LEU A 206 10.32 13.14 20.83
C LEU A 206 11.19 11.96 21.28
N THR A 207 10.84 10.74 20.88
CA THR A 207 11.65 9.54 21.12
C THR A 207 13.05 9.68 20.49
N ASP A 208 13.14 10.17 19.25
CA ASP A 208 14.39 10.41 18.55
C ASP A 208 15.25 11.46 19.28
N THR A 209 14.62 12.53 19.76
CA THR A 209 15.30 13.56 20.55
C THR A 209 15.86 12.97 21.85
N ARG A 210 15.07 12.17 22.58
CA ARG A 210 15.52 11.49 23.81
C ARG A 210 16.69 10.56 23.54
N ILE A 211 16.63 9.76 22.47
CA ILE A 211 17.70 8.82 22.10
C ILE A 211 18.97 9.59 21.75
N ARG A 212 18.87 10.70 21.00
CA ARG A 212 20.01 11.56 20.67
C ARG A 212 20.66 12.14 21.92
N THR A 213 19.88 12.76 22.82
CA THR A 213 20.39 13.30 24.09
C THR A 213 21.03 12.20 24.95
N MET A 214 20.46 10.99 24.97
CA MET A 214 21.05 9.87 25.69
C MET A 214 22.42 9.47 25.11
N ASN A 215 22.57 9.48 23.78
CA ASN A 215 23.86 9.21 23.14
C ASN A 215 24.91 10.27 23.49
N GLU A 216 24.53 11.55 23.56
CA GLU A 216 25.42 12.64 23.99
C GLU A 216 25.87 12.46 25.46
N VAL A 217 24.95 12.08 26.36
CA VAL A 217 25.26 11.78 27.76
C VAL A 217 26.26 10.62 27.88
N ILE A 218 26.04 9.53 27.15
CA ILE A 218 26.93 8.36 27.18
C ILE A 218 28.31 8.72 26.64
N SER A 219 28.37 9.48 25.54
CA SER A 219 29.63 9.93 24.96
C SER A 219 30.39 10.89 25.89
N GLY A 220 29.68 11.71 26.68
CA GLY A 220 30.24 12.69 27.62
C GLY A 220 30.41 12.20 29.06
N MET A 221 30.18 10.91 29.34
CA MET A 221 29.98 10.40 30.71
C MET A 221 31.13 10.72 31.67
N ARG A 222 32.39 10.67 31.19
CA ARG A 222 33.57 10.99 32.02
C ARG A 222 33.57 12.44 32.51
N ILE A 223 33.19 13.39 31.63
CA ILE A 223 33.12 14.82 31.97
C ILE A 223 31.96 15.04 32.95
N ILE A 224 30.79 14.47 32.66
CA ILE A 224 29.60 14.59 33.52
C ILE A 224 29.91 14.11 34.95
N LYS A 225 30.62 12.98 35.10
CA LYS A 225 31.09 12.46 36.39
C LYS A 225 32.11 13.37 37.08
N MET A 226 33.06 13.94 36.32
CA MET A 226 34.08 14.84 36.86
C MET A 226 33.48 16.13 37.45
N TYR A 227 32.39 16.63 36.86
CA TYR A 227 31.70 17.85 37.31
C TYR A 227 30.47 17.60 38.18
N ALA A 228 30.17 16.35 38.53
CA ALA A 228 28.98 15.94 39.28
C ALA A 228 27.65 16.46 38.68
N TRP A 229 27.54 16.46 37.33
CA TRP A 229 26.37 16.96 36.59
C TRP A 229 25.27 15.92 36.38
N GLU A 230 25.32 14.76 37.04
CA GLU A 230 24.39 13.65 36.78
C GLU A 230 22.94 14.05 37.03
N GLN A 231 22.67 14.82 38.08
CA GLN A 231 21.31 15.23 38.41
C GLN A 231 20.75 16.18 37.35
N SER A 232 21.53 17.17 36.91
CA SER A 232 21.12 18.12 35.86
C SER A 232 20.79 17.42 34.53
N PHE A 233 21.61 16.44 34.12
CA PHE A 233 21.34 15.65 32.92
C PHE A 233 20.15 14.69 33.10
N THR A 234 19.96 14.16 34.32
CA THR A 234 18.79 13.35 34.65
C THR A 234 17.50 14.16 34.51
N ASP A 235 17.49 15.39 35.01
CA ASP A 235 16.33 16.28 34.94
C ASP A 235 16.03 16.70 33.49
N LEU A 236 17.06 16.97 32.69
CA LEU A 236 16.94 17.22 31.24
C LEU A 236 16.27 16.05 30.50
N VAL A 237 16.75 14.82 30.72
CA VAL A 237 16.19 13.62 30.09
C VAL A 237 14.77 13.35 30.58
N ASN A 238 14.50 13.57 31.86
CA ASN A 238 13.17 13.43 32.45
C ASN A 238 12.16 14.43 31.88
N GLU A 239 12.57 15.66 31.57
CA GLU A 239 11.70 16.65 30.92
C GLU A 239 11.29 16.21 29.50
N ILE A 240 12.25 15.72 28.72
CA ILE A 240 11.97 15.16 27.39
C ILE A 240 11.03 13.95 27.52
N ARG A 241 11.26 13.09 28.52
CA ARG A 241 10.44 11.91 28.77
C ARG A 241 9.01 12.26 29.20
N ARG A 242 8.82 13.31 30.02
CA ARG A 242 7.48 13.81 30.39
C ARG A 242 6.68 14.22 29.16
N HIS A 243 7.29 14.99 28.27
CA HIS A 243 6.67 15.40 27.00
C HIS A 243 6.35 14.19 26.10
N GLU A 244 7.27 13.24 25.99
CA GLU A 244 7.09 12.01 25.23
C GLU A 244 5.91 11.19 25.77
N ILE A 245 5.86 10.93 27.08
CA ILE A 245 4.78 10.18 27.75
C ILE A 245 3.43 10.88 27.55
N ALA A 246 3.37 12.22 27.68
CA ALA A 246 2.13 12.96 27.47
C ALA A 246 1.58 12.77 26.05
N LYS A 247 2.46 12.73 25.02
CA LYS A 247 2.04 12.43 23.64
C LYS A 247 1.68 10.97 23.44
N ILE A 248 2.43 10.03 24.03
CA ILE A 248 2.11 8.60 24.02
C ILE A 248 0.71 8.37 24.58
N LEU A 249 0.39 8.99 25.72
CA LEU A 249 -0.89 8.84 26.39
C LEU A 249 -2.05 9.33 25.50
N ARG A 250 -1.93 10.53 24.90
CA ARG A 250 -2.92 11.04 23.95
C ARG A 250 -3.09 10.14 22.73
N SER A 251 -1.99 9.62 22.18
CA SER A 251 -2.00 8.67 21.07
C SER A 251 -2.70 7.36 21.45
N SER A 252 -2.45 6.86 22.66
CA SER A 252 -3.07 5.65 23.20
C SER A 252 -4.59 5.81 23.38
N TYR A 253 -5.04 6.95 23.93
CA TYR A 253 -6.47 7.24 24.04
C TYR A 253 -7.16 7.30 22.67
N LEU A 254 -6.57 7.98 21.67
CA LEU A 254 -7.13 8.01 20.32
C LEU A 254 -7.16 6.62 19.66
N ARG A 255 -6.13 5.81 19.87
CA ARG A 255 -6.11 4.42 19.40
C ARG A 255 -7.25 3.62 20.04
N GLY A 256 -7.43 3.76 21.35
CA GLY A 256 -8.53 3.15 22.09
C GLY A 256 -9.88 3.54 21.50
N ILE A 257 -10.13 4.84 21.33
CA ILE A 257 -11.37 5.36 20.72
C ILE A 257 -11.60 4.80 19.32
N ASN A 258 -10.57 4.73 18.47
CA ASN A 258 -10.70 4.19 17.12
C ASN A 258 -11.08 2.70 17.13
N VAL A 259 -10.37 1.88 17.93
CA VAL A 259 -10.68 0.45 18.07
C VAL A 259 -12.06 0.24 18.68
N SER A 260 -12.41 0.96 19.75
CA SER A 260 -13.73 0.89 20.37
C SER A 260 -14.84 1.31 19.41
N SER A 261 -14.65 2.38 18.64
CA SER A 261 -15.58 2.83 17.61
C SER A 261 -15.84 1.74 16.56
N PHE A 262 -14.80 1.02 16.15
CA PHE A 262 -14.95 -0.11 15.22
C PHE A 262 -15.82 -1.23 15.79
N PHE A 263 -15.64 -1.62 17.06
CA PHE A 263 -16.49 -2.65 17.68
C PHE A 263 -17.92 -2.18 17.95
N VAL A 264 -18.10 -0.95 18.44
CA VAL A 264 -19.42 -0.39 18.75
C VAL A 264 -20.23 -0.12 17.48
N SER A 265 -19.57 0.21 16.36
CA SER A 265 -20.22 0.49 15.08
C SER A 265 -21.23 -0.57 14.65
N SER A 266 -20.89 -1.87 14.74
CA SER A 266 -21.80 -2.94 14.31
C SER A 266 -23.07 -2.97 15.14
N LYS A 267 -22.99 -2.65 16.43
CA LYS A 267 -24.15 -2.62 17.32
C LYS A 267 -25.04 -1.42 17.00
N ILE A 268 -24.45 -0.24 16.76
CA ILE A 268 -25.20 0.96 16.35
C ILE A 268 -25.92 0.73 15.02
N ILE A 269 -25.26 0.15 14.02
CA ILE A 269 -25.85 -0.11 12.69
C ILE A 269 -27.09 -1.00 12.82
N VAL A 270 -26.97 -2.11 13.56
CA VAL A 270 -28.07 -3.05 13.79
C VAL A 270 -29.20 -2.38 14.58
N PHE A 271 -28.86 -1.65 15.65
CA PHE A 271 -29.83 -0.93 16.49
C PHE A 271 -30.65 0.09 15.68
N VAL A 272 -29.98 0.96 14.92
CA VAL A 272 -30.65 1.98 14.10
C VAL A 272 -31.52 1.34 13.01
N THR A 273 -31.03 0.26 12.38
CA THR A 273 -31.79 -0.48 11.35
C THR A 273 -33.08 -1.05 11.92
N PHE A 274 -33.01 -1.82 13.00
CA PHE A 274 -34.18 -2.48 13.56
C PHE A 274 -35.13 -1.53 14.29
N THR A 275 -34.61 -0.45 14.87
CA THR A 275 -35.45 0.64 15.39
C THR A 275 -36.28 1.24 14.26
N THR A 276 -35.65 1.59 13.13
CA THR A 276 -36.35 2.10 11.94
C THR A 276 -37.35 1.08 11.40
N TYR A 277 -36.99 -0.20 11.39
CA TYR A 277 -37.85 -1.28 10.91
C TYR A 277 -39.15 -1.41 11.72
N VAL A 278 -39.07 -1.32 13.05
CA VAL A 278 -40.22 -1.34 13.96
C VAL A 278 -41.05 -0.06 13.85
N LEU A 279 -40.40 1.11 13.73
CA LEU A 279 -41.09 2.39 13.54
C LEU A 279 -41.89 2.44 12.23
N LEU A 280 -41.47 1.70 11.20
CA LEU A 280 -42.21 1.49 9.96
C LEU A 280 -43.37 0.48 10.10
N GLY A 281 -43.64 -0.04 11.30
CA GLY A 281 -44.75 -0.94 11.60
C GLY A 281 -44.47 -2.42 11.32
N ASN A 282 -43.22 -2.81 11.07
CA ASN A 282 -42.89 -4.22 10.78
C ASN A 282 -42.58 -5.02 12.05
N VAL A 283 -42.85 -6.33 11.98
CA VAL A 283 -42.53 -7.29 13.05
C VAL A 283 -41.16 -7.91 12.83
N ILE A 284 -40.35 -7.92 13.89
CA ILE A 284 -39.00 -8.51 13.89
C ILE A 284 -39.11 -10.04 13.95
N SER A 285 -38.42 -10.74 13.05
CA SER A 285 -38.18 -12.20 13.12
C SER A 285 -36.70 -12.50 13.31
N ALA A 286 -36.36 -13.66 13.87
CA ALA A 286 -34.97 -14.04 14.08
C ALA A 286 -34.24 -14.23 12.74
N SER A 287 -34.90 -14.87 11.77
CA SER A 287 -34.41 -15.02 10.40
C SER A 287 -33.96 -13.70 9.76
N ARG A 288 -34.77 -12.64 9.85
CA ARG A 288 -34.42 -11.30 9.33
C ARG A 288 -33.26 -10.66 10.08
N VAL A 289 -33.24 -10.78 11.41
CA VAL A 289 -32.17 -10.21 12.25
C VAL A 289 -30.83 -10.85 11.93
N PHE A 290 -30.75 -12.18 11.91
CA PHE A 290 -29.51 -12.89 11.65
C PHE A 290 -28.94 -12.57 10.27
N VAL A 291 -29.79 -12.51 9.24
CA VAL A 291 -29.37 -12.17 7.88
C VAL A 291 -28.85 -10.75 7.81
N ALA A 292 -29.60 -9.78 8.36
CA ALA A 292 -29.19 -8.38 8.34
C ALA A 292 -27.88 -8.17 9.08
N VAL A 293 -27.73 -8.74 10.28
CA VAL A 293 -26.49 -8.67 11.07
C VAL A 293 -25.31 -9.25 10.30
N SER A 294 -25.51 -10.40 9.64
CA SER A 294 -24.44 -11.07 8.88
C SER A 294 -24.04 -10.29 7.62
N LEU A 295 -25.03 -9.78 6.87
CA LEU A 295 -24.81 -8.95 5.68
C LEU A 295 -24.12 -7.62 6.02
N TYR A 296 -24.55 -6.93 7.09
CA TYR A 296 -23.85 -5.75 7.59
C TYR A 296 -22.43 -6.07 8.05
N GLY A 297 -22.23 -7.21 8.70
CA GLY A 297 -20.90 -7.68 9.11
C GLY A 297 -19.96 -7.85 7.91
N ALA A 298 -20.45 -8.47 6.83
CA ALA A 298 -19.70 -8.71 5.60
C ALA A 298 -19.29 -7.39 4.91
N VAL A 299 -20.25 -6.50 4.65
CA VAL A 299 -19.97 -5.23 3.96
C VAL A 299 -19.12 -4.27 4.79
N ARG A 300 -19.25 -4.29 6.13
CA ARG A 300 -18.56 -3.36 7.02
C ARG A 300 -17.05 -3.44 6.84
N LEU A 301 -16.45 -4.64 6.93
CA LEU A 301 -14.99 -4.77 6.84
C LEU A 301 -14.46 -4.24 5.50
N THR A 302 -15.13 -4.59 4.40
CA THR A 302 -14.72 -4.18 3.06
C THR A 302 -14.86 -2.68 2.86
N VAL A 303 -16.00 -2.10 3.25
CA VAL A 303 -16.31 -0.69 3.02
C VAL A 303 -15.57 0.23 3.99
N THR A 304 -15.46 -0.12 5.27
CA THR A 304 -14.84 0.78 6.27
C THR A 304 -13.31 0.64 6.34
N LEU A 305 -12.73 -0.50 5.94
CA LEU A 305 -11.31 -0.75 6.11
C LEU A 305 -10.58 -1.04 4.78
N PHE A 306 -11.04 -2.01 3.98
CA PHE A 306 -10.32 -2.38 2.76
C PHE A 306 -10.41 -1.32 1.66
N PHE A 307 -11.58 -0.75 1.43
CA PHE A 307 -11.78 0.26 0.37
C PHE A 307 -11.00 1.57 0.64
N PRO A 308 -11.07 2.19 1.84
CA PRO A 308 -10.24 3.35 2.15
C PRO A 308 -8.74 3.05 2.10
N SER A 309 -8.33 1.86 2.57
CA SER A 309 -6.92 1.41 2.49
C SER A 309 -6.48 1.27 1.03
N ALA A 310 -7.34 0.77 0.14
CA ALA A 310 -7.04 0.66 -1.28
C ALA A 310 -6.79 2.03 -1.92
N ILE A 311 -7.63 3.02 -1.61
CA ILE A 311 -7.45 4.41 -2.07
C ILE A 311 -6.12 4.97 -1.56
N GLU A 312 -5.84 4.82 -0.27
CA GLU A 312 -4.60 5.29 0.35
C GLU A 312 -3.37 4.66 -0.33
N LYS A 313 -3.34 3.32 -0.46
CA LYS A 313 -2.19 2.61 -1.02
C LYS A 313 -1.98 2.90 -2.49
N VAL A 314 -3.06 3.10 -3.26
CA VAL A 314 -2.94 3.54 -4.65
C VAL A 314 -2.37 4.95 -4.73
N ALA A 315 -2.84 5.89 -3.90
CA ALA A 315 -2.29 7.24 -3.88
C ALA A 315 -0.79 7.25 -3.54
N GLU A 316 -0.37 6.50 -2.52
CA GLU A 316 1.04 6.33 -2.17
C GLU A 316 1.84 5.73 -3.34
N ALA A 317 1.34 4.65 -3.95
CA ALA A 317 2.00 3.99 -5.07
C ALA A 317 2.15 4.89 -6.30
N VAL A 318 1.15 5.74 -6.60
CA VAL A 318 1.23 6.70 -7.72
C VAL A 318 2.35 7.72 -7.50
N ILE A 319 2.50 8.24 -6.28
CA ILE A 319 3.59 9.16 -5.92
C ILE A 319 4.94 8.46 -6.06
N SER A 320 5.03 7.20 -5.61
CA SER A 320 6.24 6.39 -5.74
C SER A 320 6.60 6.06 -7.19
N ILE A 321 5.63 5.68 -8.02
CA ILE A 321 5.80 5.49 -9.46
C ILE A 321 6.31 6.77 -10.11
N ARG A 322 5.79 7.95 -9.72
CA ARG A 322 6.26 9.24 -10.25
C ARG A 322 7.72 9.50 -9.88
N ARG A 323 8.11 9.27 -8.62
CA ARG A 323 9.51 9.44 -8.16
C ARG A 323 10.47 8.50 -8.88
N ILE A 324 10.13 7.22 -8.97
CA ILE A 324 10.94 6.22 -9.68
C ILE A 324 11.02 6.56 -11.17
N LYS A 325 9.92 6.94 -11.81
CA LYS A 325 9.91 7.39 -13.21
C LYS A 325 10.87 8.55 -13.44
N ASN A 326 10.83 9.58 -12.59
CA ASN A 326 11.71 10.74 -12.72
C ASN A 326 13.19 10.33 -12.60
N PHE A 327 13.52 9.42 -11.67
CA PHE A 327 14.87 8.85 -11.54
C PHE A 327 15.29 8.06 -12.79
N LEU A 328 14.40 7.22 -13.33
CA LEU A 328 14.66 6.42 -14.54
C LEU A 328 14.86 7.26 -15.80
N LEU A 329 14.42 8.52 -15.81
CA LEU A 329 14.56 9.46 -16.93
C LEU A 329 15.81 10.35 -16.84
N LEU A 330 16.61 10.23 -15.78
CA LEU A 330 17.88 10.95 -15.68
C LEU A 330 18.85 10.54 -16.80
N ASP A 331 19.75 11.46 -17.17
CA ASP A 331 20.72 11.24 -18.25
C ASP A 331 21.65 10.06 -17.93
N GLU A 332 21.87 9.19 -18.92
CA GLU A 332 22.84 8.10 -18.85
C GLU A 332 24.16 8.49 -19.49
N VAL A 333 25.25 7.86 -19.07
CA VAL A 333 26.53 7.93 -19.79
C VAL A 333 26.31 7.38 -21.19
N SER A 334 26.60 8.19 -22.21
CA SER A 334 26.62 7.73 -23.59
C SER A 334 27.62 6.58 -23.70
N LYS A 335 27.15 5.37 -23.98
CA LYS A 335 28.04 4.27 -24.33
C LYS A 335 28.72 4.65 -25.65
N PRO A 336 30.04 4.87 -25.70
CA PRO A 336 30.70 5.01 -26.98
C PRO A 336 30.47 3.71 -27.76
N LYS A 337 30.12 3.82 -29.05
CA LYS A 337 30.27 2.67 -29.96
C LYS A 337 31.75 2.31 -29.94
N LYS A 338 32.11 1.24 -29.23
CA LYS A 338 33.44 0.65 -29.38
C LYS A 338 33.47 -0.01 -30.75
N GLU A 339 33.92 0.74 -31.75
CA GLU A 339 34.50 0.15 -32.95
C GLU A 339 35.85 -0.41 -32.51
N TRP A 340 35.90 -1.73 -32.32
CA TRP A 340 37.17 -2.41 -32.13
C TRP A 340 37.84 -2.42 -33.50
N HIS A 341 38.85 -1.58 -33.69
CA HIS A 341 39.73 -1.68 -34.85
C HIS A 341 40.63 -2.91 -34.67
N ASP A 342 40.73 -3.75 -35.71
CA ASP A 342 41.68 -4.86 -35.73
C ASP A 342 43.11 -4.33 -35.53
N GLU A 343 43.92 -5.05 -34.76
CA GLU A 343 45.33 -4.74 -34.45
C GLU A 343 46.23 -4.80 -35.70
N LYS A 344 46.08 -3.84 -36.64
CA LYS A 344 47.03 -3.64 -37.73
C LYS A 344 47.61 -2.23 -37.68
N GLU A 345 48.89 -2.22 -37.29
CA GLU A 345 49.97 -1.26 -37.49
C GLU A 345 49.86 0.18 -36.93
N GLU A 346 50.87 0.50 -36.12
CA GLU A 346 51.41 1.83 -35.71
C GLU A 346 50.48 2.97 -35.28
N ALA A 347 49.19 2.72 -35.04
CA ALA A 347 48.34 3.72 -34.41
C ALA A 347 48.70 3.92 -32.92
N PRO A 348 48.81 5.17 -32.42
CA PRO A 348 48.98 5.43 -30.99
C PRO A 348 47.83 4.80 -30.17
N LEU A 349 48.17 4.17 -29.04
CA LEU A 349 47.22 3.42 -28.20
C LEU A 349 46.02 4.28 -27.75
N VAL A 350 46.28 5.59 -27.55
CA VAL A 350 45.29 6.63 -27.27
C VAL A 350 45.72 7.88 -28.02
N PHE A 351 44.83 8.41 -28.86
CA PHE A 351 45.03 9.69 -29.56
C PHE A 351 43.92 10.65 -29.13
N MET A 352 44.29 11.84 -28.66
CA MET A 352 43.34 12.90 -28.34
C MET A 352 43.81 14.20 -28.99
N GLN A 353 42.94 14.84 -29.78
CA GLN A 353 43.22 16.11 -30.44
C GLN A 353 42.00 17.03 -30.32
N GLY A 354 42.22 18.30 -29.94
CA GLY A 354 41.14 19.30 -29.82
C GLY A 354 40.08 18.99 -28.75
N LEU A 355 40.43 18.25 -27.70
CA LEU A 355 39.48 17.85 -26.66
C LEU A 355 39.10 19.06 -25.79
N THR A 356 37.80 19.36 -25.72
CA THR A 356 37.26 20.33 -24.76
C THR A 356 36.19 19.66 -23.90
N CYS A 357 36.35 19.74 -22.58
CA CYS A 357 35.49 19.04 -21.62
C CYS A 357 35.00 20.01 -20.53
N TYR A 358 33.72 19.88 -20.17
CA TYR A 358 33.10 20.68 -19.11
C TYR A 358 32.30 19.76 -18.19
N TRP A 359 32.27 20.10 -16.91
CA TRP A 359 31.49 19.36 -15.92
C TRP A 359 30.01 19.69 -15.98
N ASP A 360 29.65 20.93 -16.31
CA ASP A 360 28.28 21.40 -16.42
C ASP A 360 27.92 21.80 -17.86
N LYS A 361 26.79 21.30 -18.38
CA LYS A 361 26.30 21.60 -19.75
C LYS A 361 25.95 23.09 -19.97
N VAL A 362 26.00 23.94 -18.93
CA VAL A 362 25.57 25.35 -18.97
C VAL A 362 26.75 26.32 -19.12
N SER A 363 27.99 25.89 -18.92
CA SER A 363 29.18 26.75 -19.03
C SER A 363 29.73 26.81 -20.46
N SER A 364 28.92 27.27 -21.42
CA SER A 364 29.35 27.48 -22.81
C SER A 364 30.12 28.80 -23.03
N GLU A 365 30.47 29.54 -21.98
CA GLU A 365 31.32 30.73 -22.09
C GLU A 365 32.77 30.42 -21.66
N CYS A 366 33.55 30.05 -22.67
CA CYS A 366 34.99 30.26 -22.89
C CYS A 366 36.00 30.03 -21.75
N SER A 367 36.87 29.03 -21.92
CA SER A 367 38.32 29.20 -21.80
C SER A 367 39.06 28.05 -22.49
N VAL A 368 39.83 28.41 -23.53
CA VAL A 368 40.60 27.52 -24.40
C VAL A 368 42.00 27.31 -23.82
N ALA A 369 42.50 26.08 -23.91
CA ALA A 369 43.93 25.79 -24.10
C ALA A 369 44.06 24.50 -24.92
N GLU A 370 44.36 24.63 -26.22
CA GLU A 370 44.71 23.52 -27.10
C GLU A 370 46.05 22.91 -26.65
N ASN A 371 46.02 21.70 -26.11
CA ASN A 371 47.22 20.90 -25.91
C ASN A 371 47.01 19.49 -26.51
N GLY A 372 47.75 19.17 -27.56
CA GLY A 372 47.82 17.81 -28.11
C GLY A 372 48.80 16.95 -27.31
N TRP A 373 48.36 15.77 -26.88
CA TRP A 373 49.19 14.78 -26.17
C TRP A 373 49.08 13.42 -26.86
N GLY A 374 50.22 12.75 -27.07
CA GLY A 374 50.29 11.39 -27.58
C GLY A 374 51.34 10.58 -26.81
N GLU A 375 50.94 9.43 -26.27
CA GLU A 375 51.79 8.56 -25.46
C GLU A 375 52.11 7.26 -26.24
N ARG A 376 53.39 6.92 -26.40
CA ARG A 376 53.84 5.67 -27.05
C ARG A 376 54.32 4.66 -26.00
N ARG A 377 54.13 3.36 -26.28
CA ARG A 377 54.53 2.24 -25.42
C ARG A 377 55.98 2.37 -24.93
N GLY A 378 56.16 2.34 -23.61
CA GLY A 378 57.47 2.07 -23.00
C GLY A 378 57.88 0.62 -23.29
N LYS A 379 59.06 0.44 -23.90
CA LYS A 379 59.71 -0.88 -23.97
C LYS A 379 60.10 -1.29 -22.54
N GLN A 380 59.46 -2.34 -22.01
CA GLN A 380 59.98 -3.07 -20.86
C GLN A 380 61.35 -3.66 -21.26
N ARG A 381 62.37 -3.37 -20.45
CA ARG A 381 63.66 -4.07 -20.46
C ARG A 381 63.60 -5.25 -19.52
#